data_AF-A0A9W9DA50-F1
#
_entry.id   AF-A0A9W9DA50-F1
#
_cell.length_a   1.000
_cell.length_b   1.000
_cell.length_c   1.000
_cell.angle_alpha   90.00
_cell.angle_beta   90.00
_cell.angle_gamma   90.00
#
_symmetry.space_group_name_H-M   'P 1'
#
loop_
_entity.id
_entity.type
_entity.pdbx_description
1 polymer ?
#
loop_
_entity_poly.entity_id
_entity_poly.type
_entity_poly.pdbx_seq_one_letter_code
_entity_poly.pdbx_strand_id
1 'polypeptide(L)'
;MRFTFLGFALFGAALVSGQPPSAQCKTFPSDKAWPSKTEWDKLNSTVSGRLVATVPLGAPCHGASFNNATCESLKEQWQFEKIHYESSSSVMAPFFANQSCDPFQPRERPCELGNYVRYAVDASGPADVQKAIAFAASKNIRLVIRNTGHDYLGRSTGAGSLGIWTHHLKEITHVPAYKGSGYSGAAFKLGAGVQGFEIMAAARDKGLVVVGGECPTVGIAGGYTQGGGHSAISTSFGLAADNVLSWDVVTADGKLIVASQEQNADLYWALNGGGGSTYGVVVSMTVKAHKETVFGGASLSFFTTDNAQDVFYDAIQAFHEELPAMVDAGTMVVHYFTTSFFMISPLNAYNKTAAEVKTILAPFVARLDAKKVNYTASYSEFNTYYEHYDKYFGPLPLGNIQVGIAQYGTRLIPRSVVGNITETWKSIVEKGVTWIGVGTDVKAFGSEKTTSVHPAWRKAIVHATLTLPWNFTAPWSEAFETQRKMTDVITPIVEAATPGSGSYVNEADFNQKNWQTTFWGDNYSKLLSIKKKWDPSSIFYATVGVGSEAWVVKNDGRMCRAK
;
A
#
# COMPACT_ATOMS: atom_id res chain seq x y z
N MET A 1 56.69 50.09 -27.21
CA MET A 1 56.44 49.22 -26.04
C MET A 1 54.92 49.12 -25.87
N ARG A 2 54.41 47.93 -25.60
CA ARG A 2 53.10 47.41 -26.07
C ARG A 2 51.84 48.22 -25.68
N PHE A 3 50.98 48.41 -26.68
CA PHE A 3 49.59 48.88 -26.62
C PHE A 3 48.68 47.89 -25.87
N THR A 4 47.62 48.37 -25.22
CA THR A 4 46.41 47.57 -24.99
C THR A 4 45.16 48.43 -25.24
N PHE A 5 44.31 47.94 -26.13
CA PHE A 5 43.06 48.53 -26.62
C PHE A 5 41.83 47.92 -25.91
N LEU A 6 40.71 48.64 -26.06
CA LEU A 6 39.34 48.43 -25.57
C LEU A 6 38.72 47.02 -25.65
N GLY A 7 37.68 46.81 -24.83
CA GLY A 7 36.58 45.88 -25.14
C GLY A 7 35.35 46.05 -24.23
N PHE A 8 34.33 46.79 -24.68
CA PHE A 8 32.97 46.77 -24.14
C PHE A 8 32.27 45.48 -24.58
N ALA A 9 31.70 44.70 -23.65
CA ALA A 9 30.90 43.51 -23.95
C ALA A 9 29.40 43.84 -23.86
N LEU A 10 28.69 43.68 -24.97
CA LEU A 10 27.23 43.69 -25.04
C LEU A 10 26.64 42.45 -24.36
N PHE A 11 25.63 42.65 -23.51
CA PHE A 11 24.75 41.59 -23.03
C PHE A 11 23.80 41.14 -24.15
N GLY A 12 24.03 39.94 -24.69
CA GLY A 12 23.09 39.24 -25.56
C GLY A 12 22.09 38.44 -24.72
N ALA A 13 20.79 38.71 -24.87
CA ALA A 13 19.73 37.88 -24.32
C ALA A 13 19.74 36.50 -24.99
N ALA A 14 20.13 35.47 -24.23
CA ALA A 14 20.02 34.08 -24.69
C ALA A 14 18.55 33.65 -24.62
N LEU A 15 17.91 33.57 -25.78
CA LEU A 15 16.66 32.83 -25.95
C LEU A 15 16.91 31.37 -25.55
N VAL A 16 16.35 30.95 -24.43
CA VAL A 16 16.30 29.53 -24.03
C VAL A 16 15.41 28.80 -25.04
N SER A 17 16.04 28.25 -26.06
CA SER A 17 15.40 27.33 -26.99
C SER A 17 15.07 26.04 -26.23
N GLY A 18 13.84 25.90 -25.77
CA GLY A 18 13.33 24.63 -25.25
C GLY A 18 13.46 23.56 -26.33
N GLN A 19 14.32 22.57 -26.08
CA GLN A 19 14.43 21.36 -26.89
C GLN A 19 13.04 20.69 -26.96
N PRO A 20 12.60 20.22 -28.13
CA PRO A 20 11.42 19.36 -28.21
C PRO A 20 11.66 18.12 -27.33
N PRO A 21 10.60 17.55 -26.71
CA PRO A 21 10.74 16.30 -25.97
C PRO A 21 11.37 15.27 -26.91
N SER A 22 12.53 14.72 -26.54
CA SER A 22 13.02 13.52 -27.22
C SER A 22 11.88 12.50 -27.16
N ALA A 23 11.58 11.81 -28.25
CA ALA A 23 10.46 10.84 -28.37
C ALA A 23 10.45 9.71 -27.31
N GLN A 24 11.39 9.71 -26.37
CA GLN A 24 11.58 8.78 -25.27
C GLN A 24 11.03 9.27 -23.90
N CYS A 25 10.69 10.56 -23.73
CA CYS A 25 10.20 11.08 -22.44
C CYS A 25 8.71 11.44 -22.46
N LYS A 26 8.05 11.32 -21.31
CA LYS A 26 6.71 11.90 -21.09
C LYS A 26 6.78 13.42 -21.14
N THR A 27 5.74 14.02 -21.70
CA THR A 27 5.51 15.46 -21.69
C THR A 27 5.39 15.95 -20.24
N PHE A 28 6.03 17.07 -19.95
CA PHE A 28 6.12 17.66 -18.62
C PHE A 28 5.71 19.14 -18.64
N PRO A 29 5.26 19.74 -17.52
CA PRO A 29 4.74 21.12 -17.51
C PRO A 29 5.67 22.20 -18.07
N SER A 30 6.98 22.00 -18.06
CA SER A 30 7.95 22.93 -18.62
C SER A 30 8.12 22.82 -20.14
N ASP A 31 7.48 21.84 -20.80
CA ASP A 31 7.62 21.60 -22.23
C ASP A 31 6.63 22.44 -23.04
N LYS A 32 7.05 22.85 -24.24
CA LYS A 32 6.15 23.46 -25.24
C LYS A 32 4.99 22.55 -25.65
N ALA A 33 5.16 21.23 -25.54
CA ALA A 33 4.16 20.23 -25.87
C ALA A 33 3.15 19.98 -24.73
N TRP A 34 3.33 20.60 -23.55
CA TRP A 34 2.36 20.52 -22.46
C TRP A 34 1.00 21.06 -22.92
N PRO A 35 -0.13 20.42 -22.59
CA PRO A 35 -1.42 20.89 -23.06
C PRO A 35 -1.70 22.30 -22.59
N SER A 36 -2.19 23.10 -23.52
CA SER A 36 -2.69 24.45 -23.27
C SER A 36 -3.92 24.41 -22.35
N LYS A 37 -4.26 25.56 -21.77
CA LYS A 37 -5.47 25.72 -20.96
C LYS A 37 -6.72 25.25 -21.71
N THR A 38 -6.86 25.61 -22.99
CA THR A 38 -7.99 25.19 -23.82
C THR A 38 -8.10 23.67 -23.97
N GLU A 39 -6.97 22.96 -24.03
CA GLU A 39 -6.97 21.49 -24.10
C GLU A 39 -7.35 20.85 -22.77
N TRP A 40 -6.92 21.42 -21.65
CA TRP A 40 -7.38 21.02 -20.31
C TRP A 40 -8.87 21.31 -20.11
N ASP A 41 -9.36 22.47 -20.54
CA ASP A 41 -10.79 22.85 -20.49
C ASP A 41 -11.64 21.91 -21.35
N LYS A 42 -11.11 21.47 -22.50
CA LYS A 42 -11.74 20.45 -23.34
C LYS A 42 -11.81 19.09 -22.64
N LEU A 43 -10.72 18.64 -22.00
CA LEU A 43 -10.75 17.43 -21.18
C LEU A 43 -11.81 17.56 -20.10
N ASN A 44 -11.80 18.67 -19.36
CA ASN A 44 -12.76 18.93 -18.28
C ASN A 44 -14.21 18.83 -18.78
N SER A 45 -14.51 19.43 -19.92
CA SER A 45 -15.83 19.35 -20.57
C SER A 45 -16.18 17.90 -20.94
N THR A 46 -15.22 17.14 -21.46
CA THR A 46 -15.47 15.74 -21.84
C THR A 46 -15.74 14.84 -20.64
N VAL A 47 -15.15 15.12 -19.47
CA VAL A 47 -15.41 14.41 -18.20
C VAL A 47 -16.44 15.12 -17.33
N SER A 48 -17.34 15.90 -17.95
CA SER A 48 -18.49 16.52 -17.28
C SER A 48 -18.11 17.41 -16.07
N GLY A 49 -17.02 18.17 -16.18
CA GLY A 49 -16.58 19.09 -15.13
C GLY A 49 -15.75 18.45 -14.02
N ARG A 50 -15.35 17.19 -14.16
CA ARG A 50 -14.66 16.40 -13.12
C ARG A 50 -13.13 16.48 -13.16
N LEU A 51 -12.55 17.42 -13.91
CA LEU A 51 -11.11 17.66 -13.87
C LEU A 51 -10.77 18.59 -12.70
N VAL A 52 -10.00 18.06 -11.74
CA VAL A 52 -9.56 18.77 -10.55
C VAL A 52 -8.12 19.24 -10.73
N ALA A 53 -7.90 20.56 -10.69
CA ALA A 53 -6.55 21.12 -10.61
C ALA A 53 -5.99 20.91 -9.19
N THR A 54 -4.74 20.45 -9.09
CA THR A 54 -4.19 20.11 -7.79
C THR A 54 -3.83 21.36 -6.98
N VAL A 55 -4.37 21.42 -5.78
CA VAL A 55 -3.94 22.33 -4.71
C VAL A 55 -3.48 21.44 -3.54
N PRO A 56 -2.19 21.43 -3.16
CA PRO A 56 -1.71 20.59 -2.07
C PRO A 56 -2.41 20.95 -0.75
N LEU A 57 -2.72 19.95 0.07
CA LEU A 57 -3.41 20.15 1.36
C LEU A 57 -2.67 21.12 2.27
N GLY A 58 -1.33 21.11 2.27
CA GLY A 58 -0.53 22.00 3.09
C GLY A 58 -0.47 23.45 2.59
N ALA A 59 -1.08 23.80 1.45
CA ALA A 59 -1.01 25.17 0.90
C ALA A 59 -1.36 26.28 1.92
N PRO A 60 -2.35 26.11 2.83
CA PRO A 60 -2.64 27.07 3.90
C PRO A 60 -1.52 27.26 4.94
N CYS A 61 -0.43 26.50 4.88
CA CYS A 61 0.74 26.67 5.73
C CYS A 61 1.85 27.53 5.10
N HIS A 62 1.69 27.98 3.85
CA HIS A 62 2.79 28.60 3.10
C HIS A 62 2.43 29.95 2.49
N GLY A 63 3.42 30.85 2.50
CA GLY A 63 3.45 32.11 1.75
C GLY A 63 2.20 32.96 1.91
N ALA A 64 1.66 33.39 0.76
CA ALA A 64 0.49 34.28 0.69
C ALA A 64 -0.83 33.56 1.01
N SER A 65 -0.88 32.22 0.96
CA SER A 65 -2.07 31.44 1.31
C SER A 65 -2.15 31.12 2.80
N PHE A 66 -1.19 31.61 3.60
CA PHE A 66 -1.07 31.26 5.00
C PHE A 66 -2.33 31.57 5.82
N ASN A 67 -2.84 30.55 6.49
CA ASN A 67 -3.91 30.62 7.46
C ASN A 67 -3.51 29.80 8.70
N ASN A 68 -3.21 30.49 9.80
CA ASN A 68 -2.67 29.86 11.00
C ASN A 68 -3.60 28.76 11.56
N ALA A 69 -4.90 29.04 11.67
CA ALA A 69 -5.86 28.08 12.23
C ALA A 69 -5.97 26.81 11.37
N THR A 70 -6.02 26.96 10.05
CA THR A 70 -6.06 25.82 9.13
C THR A 70 -4.74 25.04 9.17
N CYS A 71 -3.61 25.74 9.25
CA CYS A 71 -2.30 25.09 9.31
C CYS A 71 -2.12 24.25 10.58
N GLU A 72 -2.47 24.78 11.75
CA GLU A 72 -2.38 24.03 13.01
C GLU A 72 -3.33 22.82 13.01
N SER A 73 -4.56 23.00 12.51
CA SER A 73 -5.52 21.90 12.35
C SER A 73 -5.01 20.80 11.40
N LEU A 74 -4.29 21.18 10.33
CA LEU A 74 -3.66 20.22 9.43
C LEU A 74 -2.52 19.46 10.09
N LYS A 75 -1.70 20.10 10.92
CA LYS A 75 -0.61 19.43 11.65
C LYS A 75 -1.14 18.33 12.57
N GLU A 76 -2.23 18.60 13.28
CA GLU A 76 -2.90 17.62 14.15
C GLU A 76 -3.51 16.45 13.37
N GLN A 77 -3.98 16.69 12.15
CA GLN A 77 -4.66 15.69 11.33
C GLN A 77 -3.74 14.94 10.34
N TRP A 78 -2.48 15.38 10.16
CA TRP A 78 -1.61 14.92 9.07
C TRP A 78 -1.23 13.44 9.14
N GLN A 79 -1.37 12.82 10.31
CA GLN A 79 -1.11 11.40 10.50
C GLN A 79 -2.38 10.54 10.40
N PHE A 80 -3.53 11.13 10.05
CA PHE A 80 -4.81 10.44 9.91
C PHE A 80 -5.29 10.49 8.46
N GLU A 81 -5.77 9.36 7.97
CA GLU A 81 -5.94 9.12 6.54
C GLU A 81 -7.05 9.94 5.91
N LYS A 82 -8.03 10.38 6.72
CA LYS A 82 -9.24 11.06 6.24
C LYS A 82 -8.92 12.24 5.33
N ILE A 83 -8.11 13.16 5.80
CA ILE A 83 -7.78 14.36 5.03
C ILE A 83 -7.05 14.01 3.73
N HIS A 84 -6.33 12.88 3.69
CA HIS A 84 -5.54 12.47 2.54
C HIS A 84 -6.39 11.73 1.50
N TYR A 85 -7.27 10.82 1.90
CA TYR A 85 -8.09 10.09 0.92
C TYR A 85 -9.22 10.94 0.33
N GLU A 86 -9.68 11.98 1.02
CA GLU A 86 -10.62 12.98 0.50
C GLU A 86 -9.95 13.95 -0.50
N SER A 87 -8.61 13.92 -0.59
CA SER A 87 -7.85 14.70 -1.56
C SER A 87 -7.52 13.88 -2.80
N SER A 88 -7.71 14.48 -3.98
CA SER A 88 -7.36 13.90 -5.27
C SER A 88 -5.84 13.75 -5.51
N SER A 89 -4.99 14.28 -4.62
CA SER A 89 -3.54 14.38 -4.85
C SER A 89 -2.68 14.14 -3.61
N SER A 90 -3.24 14.19 -2.40
CA SER A 90 -2.44 14.15 -1.17
C SER A 90 -1.67 12.83 -0.99
N VAL A 91 -0.41 12.91 -0.58
CA VAL A 91 0.47 11.74 -0.46
C VAL A 91 0.63 11.39 1.01
N MET A 92 0.22 10.18 1.42
CA MET A 92 0.34 9.73 2.81
C MET A 92 1.76 9.28 3.17
N ALA A 93 2.53 8.81 2.17
CA ALA A 93 3.93 8.44 2.35
C ALA A 93 4.84 9.69 2.24
N PRO A 94 5.39 10.19 3.35
CA PRO A 94 6.03 11.50 3.39
C PRO A 94 7.33 11.56 2.59
N PHE A 95 8.02 10.43 2.44
CA PHE A 95 9.17 10.32 1.52
C PHE A 95 8.79 10.77 0.10
N PHE A 96 7.59 10.41 -0.36
CA PHE A 96 7.09 10.77 -1.68
C PHE A 96 6.40 12.15 -1.71
N ALA A 97 5.88 12.65 -0.60
CA ALA A 97 5.47 14.05 -0.49
C ALA A 97 6.67 15.02 -0.61
N ASN A 98 7.86 14.55 -0.22
CA ASN A 98 9.15 15.20 -0.46
C ASN A 98 9.23 16.63 0.11
N GLN A 99 8.56 16.90 1.24
CA GLN A 99 8.50 18.23 1.87
C GLN A 99 8.12 19.36 0.87
N SER A 100 7.34 19.02 -0.15
CA SER A 100 7.04 19.94 -1.26
C SER A 100 6.02 21.00 -0.83
N CYS A 101 5.04 20.61 -0.01
CA CYS A 101 4.03 21.50 0.54
C CYS A 101 3.40 20.86 1.79
N ASP A 102 4.25 20.51 2.75
CA ASP A 102 3.86 19.85 4.00
C ASP A 102 3.70 20.89 5.11
N PRO A 103 2.76 20.70 6.06
CA PRO A 103 2.42 21.72 7.06
C PRO A 103 3.51 21.96 8.11
N PHE A 104 4.57 21.14 8.09
CA PHE A 104 5.69 21.20 9.03
C PHE A 104 6.88 22.01 8.53
N GLN A 105 6.81 22.51 7.29
CA GLN A 105 7.88 23.34 6.73
C GLN A 105 7.69 24.82 7.11
N PRO A 106 8.77 25.63 7.10
CA PRO A 106 8.66 27.07 7.34
C PRO A 106 7.65 27.74 6.40
N ARG A 107 6.94 28.74 6.91
CA ARG A 107 5.92 29.49 6.15
C ARG A 107 6.50 30.09 4.86
N GLU A 108 7.76 30.50 4.91
CA GLU A 108 8.47 31.16 3.81
C GLU A 108 8.83 30.19 2.69
N ARG A 109 8.85 28.87 2.96
CA ARG A 109 9.10 27.85 1.94
C ARG A 109 7.93 27.85 0.95
N PRO A 110 8.19 27.98 -0.36
CA PRO A 110 7.12 27.90 -1.37
C PRO A 110 6.40 26.55 -1.30
N CYS A 111 5.08 26.58 -1.37
CA CYS A 111 4.27 25.39 -1.60
C CYS A 111 4.40 24.97 -3.07
N GLU A 112 5.14 23.90 -3.32
CA GLU A 112 5.31 23.33 -4.66
C GLU A 112 4.50 22.04 -4.81
N LEU A 113 4.13 21.71 -6.06
CA LEU A 113 3.49 20.41 -6.30
C LEU A 113 4.48 19.26 -6.14
N GLY A 114 5.77 19.43 -6.47
CA GLY A 114 6.75 18.35 -6.44
C GLY A 114 6.23 17.07 -7.14
N ASN A 115 6.10 16.00 -6.35
CA ASN A 115 5.62 14.69 -6.80
C ASN A 115 4.10 14.56 -6.92
N TYR A 116 3.32 15.54 -6.48
CA TYR A 116 1.87 15.50 -6.60
C TYR A 116 1.47 15.51 -8.09
N VAL A 117 0.32 14.90 -8.38
CA VAL A 117 -0.28 14.98 -9.73
C VAL A 117 -0.59 16.44 -10.08
N ARG A 118 -0.61 16.79 -11.37
CA ARG A 118 -0.95 18.17 -11.80
C ARG A 118 -2.45 18.38 -11.82
N TYR A 119 -3.14 17.42 -12.41
CA TYR A 119 -4.59 17.35 -12.46
C TYR A 119 -5.02 15.93 -12.09
N ALA A 120 -6.24 15.79 -11.61
CA ALA A 120 -6.90 14.50 -11.44
C ALA A 120 -8.28 14.51 -12.09
N VAL A 121 -8.65 13.45 -12.78
CA VAL A 121 -10.04 13.19 -13.16
C VAL A 121 -10.70 12.45 -12.00
N ASP A 122 -11.68 13.09 -11.37
CA ASP A 122 -12.54 12.47 -10.37
C ASP A 122 -13.53 11.54 -11.06
N ALA A 123 -13.19 10.26 -11.18
CA ALA A 123 -13.92 9.32 -12.03
C ALA A 123 -15.26 8.93 -11.40
N SER A 124 -16.36 9.18 -12.13
CA SER A 124 -17.71 8.73 -11.74
C SER A 124 -18.13 7.42 -12.38
N GLY A 125 -17.34 6.93 -13.35
CA GLY A 125 -17.55 5.64 -14.00
C GLY A 125 -16.51 5.36 -15.08
N PRO A 126 -16.66 4.25 -15.82
CA PRO A 126 -15.70 3.83 -16.83
C PRO A 126 -15.45 4.86 -17.93
N ALA A 127 -16.46 5.65 -18.32
CA ALA A 127 -16.33 6.64 -19.38
C ALA A 127 -15.32 7.75 -19.06
N ASP A 128 -15.24 8.19 -17.80
CA ASP A 128 -14.28 9.21 -17.37
C ASP A 128 -12.85 8.66 -17.40
N VAL A 129 -12.68 7.40 -16.96
CA VAL A 129 -11.42 6.66 -17.02
C VAL A 129 -10.94 6.52 -18.47
N GLN A 130 -11.82 6.12 -19.39
CA GLN A 130 -11.51 5.98 -20.81
C GLN A 130 -11.04 7.30 -21.43
N LYS A 131 -11.73 8.41 -21.12
CA LYS A 131 -11.36 9.76 -21.60
C LYS A 131 -10.02 10.22 -21.03
N ALA A 132 -9.75 9.96 -19.75
CA ALA A 132 -8.48 10.30 -19.11
C ALA A 132 -7.31 9.52 -19.74
N ILE A 133 -7.47 8.21 -19.98
CA ILE A 133 -6.47 7.38 -20.67
C ILE A 133 -6.21 7.91 -22.08
N ALA A 134 -7.27 8.16 -22.87
CA ALA A 134 -7.15 8.66 -24.23
C ALA A 134 -6.44 10.03 -24.28
N PHE A 135 -6.77 10.94 -23.36
CA PHE A 135 -6.11 12.23 -23.24
C PHE A 135 -4.63 12.07 -22.89
N ALA A 136 -4.29 11.30 -21.85
CA ALA A 136 -2.91 11.08 -21.44
C ALA A 136 -2.07 10.43 -22.55
N ALA A 137 -2.64 9.46 -23.27
CA ALA A 137 -2.01 8.84 -24.44
C ALA A 137 -1.74 9.87 -25.55
N SER A 138 -2.77 10.62 -25.96
CA SER A 138 -2.65 11.60 -27.06
C SER A 138 -1.68 12.76 -26.76
N LYS A 139 -1.53 13.13 -25.49
CA LYS A 139 -0.63 14.20 -25.03
C LYS A 139 0.71 13.69 -24.51
N ASN A 140 0.91 12.37 -24.53
CA ASN A 140 2.09 11.70 -23.99
C ASN A 140 2.39 12.12 -22.52
N ILE A 141 1.34 12.28 -21.71
CA ILE A 141 1.45 12.64 -20.29
C ILE A 141 1.60 11.37 -19.45
N ARG A 142 2.33 11.46 -18.34
CA ARG A 142 2.38 10.38 -17.34
C ARG A 142 0.98 10.20 -16.74
N LEU A 143 0.46 8.98 -16.77
CA LEU A 143 -0.79 8.64 -16.11
C LEU A 143 -0.50 8.09 -14.71
N VAL A 144 -1.28 8.51 -13.72
CA VAL A 144 -1.24 7.99 -12.35
C VAL A 144 -2.63 7.48 -11.99
N ILE A 145 -2.71 6.34 -11.32
CA ILE A 145 -3.97 5.80 -10.81
C ILE A 145 -3.97 5.99 -9.30
N ARG A 146 -5.00 6.65 -8.78
CA ARG A 146 -5.17 6.94 -7.36
C ARG A 146 -6.50 6.39 -6.88
N ASN A 147 -6.45 5.68 -5.77
CA ASN A 147 -7.63 5.36 -4.98
C ASN A 147 -7.60 6.23 -3.72
N THR A 148 -7.07 5.70 -2.61
CA THR A 148 -7.03 6.38 -1.31
C THR A 148 -5.75 7.19 -1.07
N GLY A 149 -4.64 6.85 -1.73
CA GLY A 149 -3.33 7.47 -1.48
C GLY A 149 -2.48 6.77 -0.40
N HIS A 150 -2.92 5.60 0.09
CA HIS A 150 -2.24 4.77 1.10
C HIS A 150 -0.87 4.22 0.69
N ASP A 151 -0.51 4.30 -0.59
CA ASP A 151 0.65 3.57 -1.12
C ASP A 151 1.98 4.03 -0.50
N TYR A 152 2.66 3.11 0.20
CA TYR A 152 3.94 3.38 0.86
C TYR A 152 5.12 3.55 -0.13
N LEU A 153 4.96 3.17 -1.39
CA LEU A 153 5.99 3.16 -2.45
C LEU A 153 5.79 4.28 -3.49
N GLY A 154 4.86 5.22 -3.25
CA GLY A 154 4.59 6.35 -4.13
C GLY A 154 3.96 5.99 -5.48
N ARG A 155 3.37 4.80 -5.61
CA ARG A 155 2.79 4.28 -6.87
C ARG A 155 1.47 4.96 -7.27
N SER A 156 0.86 5.72 -6.35
CA SER A 156 -0.36 6.51 -6.58
C SER A 156 -0.11 8.02 -6.69
N THR A 157 1.13 8.43 -7.01
CA THR A 157 1.50 9.83 -7.25
C THR A 157 2.57 9.93 -8.35
N GLY A 158 2.89 11.14 -8.79
CA GLY A 158 3.92 11.37 -9.79
C GLY A 158 3.94 12.78 -10.34
N ALA A 159 5.12 13.39 -10.36
CA ALA A 159 5.31 14.74 -10.90
C ALA A 159 4.85 14.84 -12.36
N GLY A 160 4.23 15.97 -12.71
CA GLY A 160 3.85 16.27 -14.10
C GLY A 160 2.80 15.35 -14.69
N SER A 161 2.03 14.64 -13.86
CA SER A 161 1.08 13.61 -14.31
C SER A 161 -0.38 14.07 -14.33
N LEU A 162 -1.21 13.30 -15.03
CA LEU A 162 -2.66 13.28 -14.89
C LEU A 162 -3.04 12.09 -14.01
N GLY A 163 -3.75 12.35 -12.92
CA GLY A 163 -4.34 11.33 -12.05
C GLY A 163 -5.70 10.86 -12.55
N ILE A 164 -6.00 9.58 -12.36
CA ILE A 164 -7.35 9.03 -12.37
C ILE A 164 -7.70 8.71 -10.93
N TRP A 165 -8.63 9.46 -10.34
CA TRP A 165 -9.04 9.31 -8.96
C TRP A 165 -10.31 8.45 -8.92
N THR A 166 -10.15 7.22 -8.44
CA THR A 166 -11.20 6.18 -8.41
C THR A 166 -12.02 6.19 -7.12
N HIS A 167 -11.69 7.06 -6.17
CA HIS A 167 -12.23 7.07 -4.80
C HIS A 167 -13.76 7.15 -4.76
N HIS A 168 -14.40 7.92 -5.64
CA HIS A 168 -15.86 8.07 -5.63
C HIS A 168 -16.63 6.96 -6.37
N LEU A 169 -15.96 5.92 -6.86
CA LEU A 169 -16.61 4.69 -7.33
C LEU A 169 -17.02 3.82 -6.14
N LYS A 170 -18.12 4.20 -5.48
CA LYS A 170 -18.56 3.67 -4.17
C LYS A 170 -19.72 2.67 -4.20
N GLU A 171 -20.19 2.25 -5.38
CA GLU A 171 -21.32 1.33 -5.48
C GLU A 171 -21.00 -0.03 -4.84
N ILE A 172 -21.91 -0.56 -4.01
CA ILE A 172 -21.80 -1.90 -3.40
C ILE A 172 -23.12 -2.65 -3.67
N THR A 173 -23.01 -3.79 -4.35
CA THR A 173 -24.14 -4.67 -4.67
C THR A 173 -23.93 -6.05 -4.06
N HIS A 174 -24.85 -6.49 -3.21
CA HIS A 174 -24.88 -7.86 -2.70
C HIS A 174 -25.38 -8.84 -3.76
N VAL A 175 -24.64 -9.94 -3.96
CA VAL A 175 -24.98 -11.04 -4.87
C VAL A 175 -25.17 -12.30 -4.02
N PRO A 176 -26.41 -12.65 -3.62
CA PRO A 176 -26.65 -13.70 -2.62
C PRO A 176 -26.28 -15.12 -3.10
N ALA A 177 -26.29 -15.35 -4.43
CA ALA A 177 -26.02 -16.65 -5.03
C ALA A 177 -25.21 -16.50 -6.32
N TYR A 178 -23.94 -16.11 -6.17
CA TYR A 178 -22.99 -16.11 -7.28
C TYR A 178 -22.71 -17.54 -7.75
N LYS A 179 -22.57 -17.74 -9.06
CA LYS A 179 -22.14 -18.99 -9.69
C LYS A 179 -21.17 -18.68 -10.83
N GLY A 180 -19.91 -19.09 -10.69
CA GLY A 180 -18.84 -18.84 -11.66
C GLY A 180 -17.46 -18.92 -11.00
N SER A 181 -16.37 -18.94 -11.76
CA SER A 181 -14.99 -18.97 -11.24
C SER A 181 -14.73 -20.14 -10.26
N GLY A 182 -15.41 -21.27 -10.44
CA GLY A 182 -15.36 -22.42 -9.52
C GLY A 182 -15.97 -22.16 -8.14
N TYR A 183 -16.74 -21.09 -7.96
CA TYR A 183 -17.36 -20.67 -6.71
C TYR A 183 -18.89 -20.65 -6.81
N SER A 184 -19.54 -21.07 -5.73
CA SER A 184 -20.99 -20.96 -5.53
C SER A 184 -21.26 -20.48 -4.11
N GLY A 185 -21.78 -19.27 -3.95
CA GLY A 185 -22.02 -18.67 -2.63
C GLY A 185 -22.36 -17.18 -2.70
N ALA A 186 -22.42 -16.53 -1.53
CA ALA A 186 -22.66 -15.10 -1.45
C ALA A 186 -21.43 -14.31 -1.89
N ALA A 187 -21.65 -13.15 -2.51
CA ALA A 187 -20.59 -12.28 -3.00
C ALA A 187 -21.01 -10.82 -2.92
N PHE A 188 -20.06 -9.92 -3.10
CA PHE A 188 -20.32 -8.50 -3.33
C PHE A 188 -19.61 -8.04 -4.59
N LYS A 189 -20.33 -7.30 -5.44
CA LYS A 189 -19.72 -6.46 -6.46
C LYS A 189 -19.56 -5.06 -5.88
N LEU A 190 -18.35 -4.52 -5.92
CA LEU A 190 -18.00 -3.26 -5.28
C LEU A 190 -17.15 -2.39 -6.20
N GLY A 191 -17.44 -1.10 -6.23
CA GLY A 191 -16.71 -0.10 -7.01
C GLY A 191 -15.27 0.05 -6.53
N ALA A 192 -14.37 0.50 -7.41
CA ALA A 192 -12.94 0.57 -7.13
C ALA A 192 -12.59 1.45 -5.91
N GLY A 193 -13.43 2.44 -5.62
CA GLY A 193 -13.24 3.40 -4.53
C GLY A 193 -13.69 2.90 -3.17
N VAL A 194 -14.39 1.77 -3.09
CA VAL A 194 -14.88 1.21 -1.83
C VAL A 194 -13.71 0.90 -0.88
N GLN A 195 -13.82 1.37 0.35
CA GLN A 195 -12.86 1.19 1.44
C GLN A 195 -13.31 0.05 2.37
N GLY A 196 -12.38 -0.48 3.15
CA GLY A 196 -12.61 -1.61 4.07
C GLY A 196 -13.81 -1.41 5.00
N PHE A 197 -13.93 -0.25 5.63
CA PHE A 197 -15.04 0.05 6.55
C PHE A 197 -16.41 0.03 5.86
N GLU A 198 -16.49 0.43 4.58
CA GLU A 198 -17.75 0.50 3.83
C GLU A 198 -18.26 -0.90 3.49
N ILE A 199 -17.39 -1.76 2.95
CA ILE A 199 -17.76 -3.14 2.61
C ILE A 199 -18.01 -3.98 3.86
N MET A 200 -17.30 -3.71 4.96
CA MET A 200 -17.52 -4.40 6.23
C MET A 200 -18.90 -4.07 6.81
N ALA A 201 -19.31 -2.80 6.78
CA ALA A 201 -20.66 -2.39 7.17
C ALA A 201 -21.73 -3.05 6.27
N ALA A 202 -21.53 -3.04 4.95
CA ALA A 202 -22.46 -3.65 4.00
C ALA A 202 -22.58 -5.18 4.17
N ALA A 203 -21.47 -5.87 4.50
CA ALA A 203 -21.45 -7.31 4.75
C ALA A 203 -22.15 -7.66 6.07
N ARG A 204 -21.88 -6.91 7.14
CA ARG A 204 -22.54 -7.07 8.45
C ARG A 204 -24.07 -7.02 8.31
N ASP A 205 -24.59 -6.06 7.54
CA ASP A 205 -26.04 -5.89 7.34
C ASP A 205 -26.68 -7.07 6.57
N LYS A 206 -25.87 -8.01 6.06
CA LYS A 206 -26.29 -9.27 5.42
C LYS A 206 -25.92 -10.51 6.22
N GLY A 207 -25.35 -10.37 7.43
CA GLY A 207 -24.84 -11.51 8.20
C GLY A 207 -23.67 -12.20 7.52
N LEU A 208 -22.83 -11.41 6.85
CA LEU A 208 -21.67 -11.87 6.09
C LEU A 208 -20.41 -11.13 6.52
N VAL A 209 -19.26 -11.71 6.18
CA VAL A 209 -17.94 -11.09 6.33
C VAL A 209 -17.21 -11.12 5.00
N VAL A 210 -16.38 -10.11 4.76
CA VAL A 210 -15.54 -9.97 3.56
C VAL A 210 -14.09 -9.78 4.01
N VAL A 211 -13.16 -10.43 3.31
CA VAL A 211 -11.72 -10.29 3.55
C VAL A 211 -11.31 -8.85 3.22
N GLY A 212 -10.82 -8.13 4.24
CA GLY A 212 -10.33 -6.76 4.14
C GLY A 212 -9.14 -6.51 5.07
N GLY A 213 -8.43 -5.40 4.85
CA GLY A 213 -7.23 -5.06 5.61
C GLY A 213 -7.52 -4.58 7.04
N GLU A 214 -6.48 -4.53 7.84
CA GLU A 214 -6.47 -4.06 9.24
C GLU A 214 -6.67 -2.54 9.33
N CYS A 215 -6.23 -1.78 8.32
CA CYS A 215 -6.52 -0.36 8.20
C CYS A 215 -7.90 -0.18 7.51
N PRO A 216 -8.93 0.36 8.20
CA PRO A 216 -10.30 0.39 7.68
C PRO A 216 -10.46 1.27 6.44
N THR A 217 -9.60 2.29 6.32
CA THR A 217 -9.62 3.29 5.26
C THR A 217 -8.93 2.83 3.97
N VAL A 218 -8.35 1.63 3.94
CA VAL A 218 -7.70 1.09 2.73
C VAL A 218 -8.74 0.76 1.66
N GLY A 219 -8.46 1.14 0.41
CA GLY A 219 -9.31 0.86 -0.74
C GLY A 219 -9.23 -0.61 -1.16
N ILE A 220 -10.31 -1.37 -0.95
CA ILE A 220 -10.29 -2.84 -1.04
C ILE A 220 -10.01 -3.34 -2.46
N ALA A 221 -10.61 -2.72 -3.49
CA ALA A 221 -10.39 -3.05 -4.90
C ALA A 221 -9.13 -2.41 -5.51
N GLY A 222 -8.37 -1.65 -4.72
CA GLY A 222 -7.14 -0.99 -5.14
C GLY A 222 -5.91 -1.89 -5.05
N GLY A 223 -4.77 -1.24 -4.77
CA GLY A 223 -3.48 -1.92 -4.61
C GLY A 223 -3.48 -3.02 -3.54
N TYR A 224 -4.36 -2.93 -2.53
CA TYR A 224 -4.53 -3.94 -1.48
C TYR A 224 -4.77 -5.34 -2.06
N THR A 225 -5.94 -5.56 -2.69
CA THR A 225 -6.25 -6.87 -3.29
C THR A 225 -5.35 -7.16 -4.49
N GLN A 226 -5.03 -6.13 -5.30
CA GLN A 226 -4.21 -6.34 -6.50
C GLN A 226 -2.77 -6.79 -6.19
N GLY A 227 -2.24 -6.48 -5.01
CA GLY A 227 -0.92 -6.91 -4.55
C GLY A 227 -0.92 -8.16 -3.64
N GLY A 228 -2.09 -8.67 -3.25
CA GLY A 228 -2.24 -9.79 -2.32
C GLY A 228 -3.32 -9.51 -1.26
N GLY A 229 -2.97 -8.69 -0.27
CA GLY A 229 -3.87 -8.28 0.82
C GLY A 229 -4.02 -9.34 1.91
N HIS A 230 -3.30 -9.21 3.04
CA HIS A 230 -3.58 -9.99 4.24
C HIS A 230 -4.73 -9.39 5.06
N SER A 231 -5.25 -10.16 6.00
CA SER A 231 -6.44 -9.82 6.78
C SER A 231 -6.45 -10.53 8.12
N ALA A 232 -7.16 -9.96 9.09
CA ALA A 232 -7.53 -10.62 10.35
C ALA A 232 -8.20 -12.00 10.17
N ILE A 233 -8.77 -12.27 8.99
CA ILE A 233 -9.40 -13.55 8.64
C ILE A 233 -8.67 -14.32 7.53
N SER A 234 -7.40 -13.97 7.22
CA SER A 234 -6.67 -14.63 6.13
C SER A 234 -6.37 -16.10 6.40
N THR A 235 -6.13 -16.51 7.65
CA THR A 235 -5.96 -17.94 7.98
C THR A 235 -7.24 -18.75 7.70
N SER A 236 -8.41 -18.12 7.74
CA SER A 236 -9.71 -18.78 7.47
C SER A 236 -10.12 -18.74 5.99
N PHE A 237 -9.74 -17.70 5.25
CA PHE A 237 -10.27 -17.45 3.90
C PHE A 237 -9.23 -17.11 2.83
N GLY A 238 -7.94 -17.13 3.15
CA GLY A 238 -6.86 -16.76 2.24
C GLY A 238 -6.61 -15.26 2.17
N LEU A 239 -5.74 -14.85 1.25
CA LEU A 239 -5.51 -13.43 0.99
C LEU A 239 -6.70 -12.82 0.24
N ALA A 240 -6.81 -11.49 0.21
CA ALA A 240 -7.86 -10.81 -0.56
C ALA A 240 -7.83 -11.22 -2.04
N ALA A 241 -6.64 -11.37 -2.63
CA ALA A 241 -6.45 -11.85 -4.00
C ALA A 241 -7.03 -13.27 -4.25
N ASP A 242 -7.10 -14.12 -3.22
CA ASP A 242 -7.69 -15.46 -3.31
C ASP A 242 -9.24 -15.45 -3.28
N ASN A 243 -9.81 -14.29 -2.93
CA ASN A 243 -11.25 -14.09 -2.76
C ASN A 243 -11.92 -13.40 -3.95
N VAL A 244 -11.14 -12.98 -4.96
CA VAL A 244 -11.69 -12.32 -6.14
C VAL A 244 -12.41 -13.33 -7.04
N LEU A 245 -13.52 -12.90 -7.62
CA LEU A 245 -14.32 -13.64 -8.59
C LEU A 245 -14.23 -13.01 -9.98
N SER A 246 -14.21 -11.67 -10.06
CA SER A 246 -13.98 -10.93 -11.31
C SER A 246 -13.51 -9.50 -11.06
N TRP A 247 -12.94 -8.90 -12.11
CA TRP A 247 -12.58 -7.48 -12.20
C TRP A 247 -13.24 -6.84 -13.41
N ASP A 248 -13.78 -5.63 -13.24
CA ASP A 248 -14.10 -4.75 -14.37
C ASP A 248 -12.93 -3.77 -14.55
N VAL A 249 -12.34 -3.74 -15.74
CA VAL A 249 -11.06 -3.05 -16.00
C VAL A 249 -11.15 -2.23 -17.27
N VAL A 250 -10.68 -0.99 -17.23
CA VAL A 250 -10.39 -0.19 -18.43
C VAL A 250 -8.93 -0.40 -18.83
N THR A 251 -8.71 -0.97 -20.01
CA THR A 251 -7.39 -1.31 -20.55
C THR A 251 -6.65 -0.09 -21.12
N ALA A 252 -5.38 -0.27 -21.47
CA ALA A 252 -4.55 0.80 -22.05
C ALA A 252 -5.11 1.36 -23.38
N ASP A 253 -5.83 0.55 -24.15
CA ASP A 253 -6.54 0.95 -25.37
C ASP A 253 -7.95 1.50 -25.11
N GLY A 254 -8.33 1.70 -23.85
CA GLY A 254 -9.57 2.34 -23.44
C GLY A 254 -10.82 1.44 -23.49
N LYS A 255 -10.68 0.11 -23.54
CA LYS A 255 -11.84 -0.80 -23.51
C LYS A 255 -12.19 -1.18 -22.09
N LEU A 256 -13.48 -1.16 -21.76
CA LEU A 256 -14.00 -1.79 -20.54
C LEU A 256 -14.16 -3.28 -20.79
N ILE A 257 -13.47 -4.10 -20.00
CA ILE A 257 -13.52 -5.56 -20.08
C ILE A 257 -13.74 -6.18 -18.70
N VAL A 258 -14.22 -7.41 -18.69
CA VAL A 258 -14.29 -8.25 -17.50
C VAL A 258 -13.12 -9.24 -17.51
N ALA A 259 -12.42 -9.35 -16.39
CA ALA A 259 -11.41 -10.38 -16.17
C ALA A 259 -11.87 -11.33 -15.04
N SER A 260 -12.08 -12.60 -15.37
CA SER A 260 -12.42 -13.71 -14.46
C SER A 260 -11.60 -14.95 -14.84
N GLN A 261 -11.84 -16.10 -14.19
CA GLN A 261 -11.19 -17.34 -14.61
C GLN A 261 -11.67 -17.83 -15.99
N GLU A 262 -12.88 -17.45 -16.41
CA GLU A 262 -13.49 -17.83 -17.68
C GLU A 262 -13.25 -16.82 -18.80
N GLN A 263 -12.97 -15.56 -18.46
CA GLN A 263 -12.84 -14.47 -19.43
C GLN A 263 -11.59 -13.64 -19.14
N ASN A 264 -10.70 -13.47 -20.12
CA ASN A 264 -9.43 -12.73 -19.94
C ASN A 264 -8.62 -13.25 -18.74
N ALA A 265 -8.54 -14.59 -18.60
CA ALA A 265 -8.00 -15.29 -17.44
C ALA A 265 -6.54 -14.94 -17.12
N ASP A 266 -5.75 -14.56 -18.14
CA ASP A 266 -4.40 -14.08 -17.96
C ASP A 266 -4.35 -12.72 -17.25
N LEU A 267 -5.24 -11.79 -17.61
CA LEU A 267 -5.38 -10.51 -16.90
C LEU A 267 -5.92 -10.70 -15.49
N TYR A 268 -6.92 -11.58 -15.31
CA TYR A 268 -7.44 -11.93 -13.98
C TYR A 268 -6.33 -12.47 -13.07
N TRP A 269 -5.53 -13.41 -13.58
CA TRP A 269 -4.40 -13.97 -12.85
C TRP A 269 -3.40 -12.89 -12.43
N ALA A 270 -3.06 -11.96 -13.34
CA ALA A 270 -2.11 -10.89 -13.07
C ALA A 270 -2.64 -9.82 -12.10
N LEU A 271 -3.94 -9.51 -12.16
CA LEU A 271 -4.58 -8.60 -11.20
C LEU A 271 -4.72 -9.20 -9.81
N ASN A 272 -4.73 -10.53 -9.67
CA ASN A 272 -4.78 -11.22 -8.38
C ASN A 272 -3.37 -11.44 -7.82
N GLY A 273 -2.66 -10.35 -7.49
CA GLY A 273 -1.37 -10.41 -6.80
C GLY A 273 -0.17 -9.87 -7.58
N GLY A 274 -0.34 -9.41 -8.83
CA GLY A 274 0.73 -8.83 -9.65
C GLY A 274 0.96 -7.33 -9.45
N GLY A 275 0.25 -6.73 -8.50
CA GLY A 275 0.35 -5.32 -8.13
C GLY A 275 -0.61 -4.41 -8.90
N GLY A 276 -1.03 -3.34 -8.22
CA GLY A 276 -1.87 -2.31 -8.81
C GLY A 276 -1.12 -1.37 -9.77
N SER A 277 -1.88 -0.55 -10.48
CA SER A 277 -1.37 0.51 -11.36
C SER A 277 -0.48 0.05 -12.53
N THR A 278 -0.56 -1.23 -12.92
CA THR A 278 0.27 -1.77 -14.01
C THR A 278 -0.51 -2.38 -15.19
N TYR A 279 -1.63 -3.07 -14.97
CA TYR A 279 -2.31 -3.78 -16.07
C TYR A 279 -3.46 -3.02 -16.71
N GLY A 280 -4.07 -2.10 -15.97
CA GLY A 280 -5.29 -1.38 -16.36
C GLY A 280 -5.84 -0.58 -15.18
N VAL A 281 -6.92 0.15 -15.41
CA VAL A 281 -7.66 0.84 -14.36
C VAL A 281 -8.85 -0.01 -13.93
N VAL A 282 -8.78 -0.59 -12.74
CA VAL A 282 -9.92 -1.28 -12.13
C VAL A 282 -11.02 -0.26 -11.82
N VAL A 283 -12.25 -0.56 -12.21
CA VAL A 283 -13.45 0.25 -11.89
C VAL A 283 -14.39 -0.48 -10.94
N SER A 284 -14.40 -1.81 -10.92
CA SER A 284 -15.09 -2.60 -9.91
C SER A 284 -14.45 -3.99 -9.73
N MET A 285 -14.76 -4.63 -8.60
CA MET A 285 -14.33 -5.96 -8.22
C MET A 285 -15.52 -6.76 -7.73
N THR A 286 -15.61 -8.04 -8.05
CA THR A 286 -16.53 -8.98 -7.39
C THR A 286 -15.73 -9.89 -6.45
N VAL A 287 -16.12 -9.98 -5.18
CA VAL A 287 -15.44 -10.78 -4.15
C VAL A 287 -16.39 -11.75 -3.46
N LYS A 288 -15.84 -12.87 -3.02
CA LYS A 288 -16.52 -13.83 -2.13
C LYS A 288 -16.92 -13.15 -0.82
N ALA A 289 -18.07 -13.56 -0.29
CA ALA A 289 -18.51 -13.24 1.05
C ALA A 289 -18.68 -14.54 1.84
N HIS A 290 -18.33 -14.49 3.13
CA HIS A 290 -18.33 -15.64 4.01
C HIS A 290 -19.35 -15.45 5.13
N LYS A 291 -19.77 -16.54 5.76
CA LYS A 291 -20.80 -16.51 6.80
C LYS A 291 -20.29 -15.77 8.04
N GLU A 292 -21.12 -14.92 8.64
CA GLU A 292 -20.86 -14.35 9.96
C GLU A 292 -20.93 -15.42 11.06
N THR A 293 -20.13 -15.23 12.11
CA THR A 293 -20.10 -16.13 13.27
C THR A 293 -19.45 -15.42 14.47
N VAL A 294 -19.39 -16.13 15.60
CA VAL A 294 -18.67 -15.69 16.80
C VAL A 294 -17.19 -15.47 16.49
N PHE A 295 -16.62 -14.41 17.08
CA PHE A 295 -15.24 -14.02 16.85
C PHE A 295 -14.51 -13.85 18.17
N GLY A 296 -13.45 -14.65 18.36
CA GLY A 296 -12.59 -14.61 19.53
C GLY A 296 -11.41 -13.67 19.31
N GLY A 297 -11.01 -12.97 20.36
CA GLY A 297 -9.88 -12.05 20.34
C GLY A 297 -8.99 -12.19 21.56
N ALA A 298 -7.73 -11.82 21.42
CA ALA A 298 -6.86 -11.60 22.58
C ALA A 298 -5.84 -10.49 22.35
N SER A 299 -5.44 -9.86 23.45
CA SER A 299 -4.26 -9.02 23.53
C SER A 299 -3.33 -9.53 24.62
N LEU A 300 -2.03 -9.43 24.41
CA LEU A 300 -1.02 -9.75 25.42
C LEU A 300 0.13 -8.75 25.29
N SER A 301 0.64 -8.21 26.40
CA SER A 301 1.77 -7.29 26.39
C SER A 301 2.71 -7.49 27.56
N PHE A 302 4.00 -7.26 27.35
CA PHE A 302 5.01 -7.17 28.39
C PHE A 302 6.11 -6.16 28.01
N PHE A 303 6.76 -5.59 29.02
CA PHE A 303 7.67 -4.44 28.88
C PHE A 303 9.00 -4.71 29.59
N THR A 304 10.08 -4.10 29.11
CA THR A 304 11.40 -4.19 29.78
C THR A 304 11.49 -3.37 31.06
N THR A 305 10.55 -2.45 31.31
CA THR A 305 10.44 -1.74 32.59
C THR A 305 10.14 -2.68 33.75
N ASP A 306 9.47 -3.81 33.47
CA ASP A 306 9.01 -4.77 34.47
C ASP A 306 9.75 -6.12 34.39
N ASN A 307 10.63 -6.29 33.40
CA ASN A 307 11.30 -7.55 33.09
C ASN A 307 12.76 -7.30 32.73
N ALA A 308 13.68 -8.12 33.25
CA ALA A 308 15.07 -8.10 32.82
C ALA A 308 15.19 -8.33 31.31
N GLN A 309 16.16 -7.70 30.64
CA GLN A 309 16.23 -7.65 29.18
C GLN A 309 16.45 -9.04 28.54
N ASP A 310 17.22 -9.91 29.17
CA ASP A 310 17.40 -11.30 28.77
C ASP A 310 16.10 -12.09 28.87
N VAL A 311 15.38 -11.96 29.99
CA VAL A 311 14.05 -12.56 30.19
C VAL A 311 13.03 -12.04 29.16
N PHE A 312 13.09 -10.75 28.82
CA PHE A 312 12.25 -10.12 27.81
C PHE A 312 12.50 -10.72 26.40
N TYR A 313 13.76 -10.84 25.99
CA TYR A 313 14.09 -11.43 24.68
C TYR A 313 13.78 -12.93 24.62
N ASP A 314 14.01 -13.66 25.72
CA ASP A 314 13.60 -15.06 25.85
C ASP A 314 12.08 -15.24 25.68
N ALA A 315 11.29 -14.29 26.19
CA ALA A 315 9.83 -14.30 26.02
C ALA A 315 9.40 -14.08 24.56
N ILE A 316 10.09 -13.19 23.82
CA ILE A 316 9.85 -12.98 22.38
C ILE A 316 10.26 -14.21 21.56
N GLN A 317 11.37 -14.87 21.93
CA GLN A 317 11.74 -16.14 21.32
C GLN A 317 10.66 -17.20 21.58
N ALA A 318 10.20 -17.32 22.82
CA ALA A 318 9.15 -18.25 23.19
C ALA A 318 7.87 -18.01 22.37
N PHE A 319 7.49 -16.75 22.15
CA PHE A 319 6.37 -16.42 21.29
C PHE A 319 6.54 -16.97 19.86
N HIS A 320 7.69 -16.75 19.22
CA HIS A 320 7.93 -17.21 17.85
C HIS A 320 7.95 -18.74 17.73
N GLU A 321 8.38 -19.45 18.78
CA GLU A 321 8.34 -20.91 18.84
C GLU A 321 6.90 -21.46 18.97
N GLU A 322 6.02 -20.75 19.70
CA GLU A 322 4.61 -21.14 19.86
C GLU A 322 3.69 -20.64 18.73
N LEU A 323 4.11 -19.60 18.00
CA LEU A 323 3.32 -18.97 16.94
C LEU A 323 2.78 -19.97 15.89
N PRO A 324 3.54 -20.98 15.43
CA PRO A 324 3.00 -22.02 14.55
C PRO A 324 1.74 -22.71 15.08
N ALA A 325 1.73 -23.08 16.36
CA ALA A 325 0.57 -23.73 16.97
C ALA A 325 -0.63 -22.79 17.07
N MET A 326 -0.40 -21.51 17.37
CA MET A 326 -1.46 -20.49 17.40
C MET A 326 -2.11 -20.34 16.02
N VAL A 327 -1.30 -20.23 14.98
CA VAL A 327 -1.78 -20.09 13.60
C VAL A 327 -2.45 -21.38 13.10
N ASP A 328 -1.91 -22.55 13.42
CA ASP A 328 -2.49 -23.86 13.06
C ASP A 328 -3.84 -24.11 13.72
N ALA A 329 -4.11 -23.47 14.86
CA ALA A 329 -5.44 -23.46 15.46
C ALA A 329 -6.46 -22.63 14.64
N GLY A 330 -6.06 -21.98 13.55
CA GLY A 330 -6.92 -21.19 12.67
C GLY A 330 -6.99 -19.71 13.04
N THR A 331 -5.98 -19.18 13.73
CA THR A 331 -5.91 -17.77 14.11
C THR A 331 -5.01 -16.97 13.16
N MET A 332 -5.21 -15.65 13.15
CA MET A 332 -4.23 -14.70 12.63
C MET A 332 -3.71 -13.86 13.79
N VAL A 333 -2.40 -13.70 13.93
CA VAL A 333 -1.78 -13.04 15.09
C VAL A 333 -0.99 -11.81 14.66
N VAL A 334 -1.52 -10.61 14.93
CA VAL A 334 -0.76 -9.37 14.81
C VAL A 334 0.09 -9.23 16.07
N HIS A 335 1.40 -9.18 15.90
CA HIS A 335 2.35 -8.90 16.97
C HIS A 335 3.33 -7.81 16.56
N TYR A 336 3.81 -7.04 17.51
CA TYR A 336 4.86 -6.07 17.25
C TYR A 336 5.69 -5.80 18.50
N PHE A 337 6.95 -5.47 18.29
CA PHE A 337 7.91 -5.29 19.37
C PHE A 337 9.10 -4.44 18.97
N THR A 338 9.73 -3.88 20.00
CA THR A 338 11.01 -3.17 19.94
C THR A 338 11.95 -3.75 21.00
N THR A 339 13.01 -3.04 21.36
CA THR A 339 13.83 -3.35 22.53
C THR A 339 13.15 -3.05 23.87
N SER A 340 11.97 -2.41 23.89
CA SER A 340 11.32 -1.95 25.12
C SER A 340 9.97 -2.59 25.42
N PHE A 341 9.27 -3.09 24.41
CA PHE A 341 7.96 -3.71 24.59
C PHE A 341 7.69 -4.81 23.57
N PHE A 342 6.81 -5.74 23.93
CA PHE A 342 6.21 -6.72 23.03
C PHE A 342 4.69 -6.70 23.19
N MET A 343 3.97 -6.82 22.08
CA MET A 343 2.51 -6.88 22.07
C MET A 343 2.00 -7.91 21.06
N ILE A 344 0.98 -8.67 21.45
CA ILE A 344 -0.03 -9.26 20.57
C ILE A 344 -1.23 -8.30 20.59
N SER A 345 -1.57 -7.71 19.45
CA SER A 345 -2.69 -6.78 19.34
C SER A 345 -3.22 -6.71 17.91
N PRO A 346 -4.17 -7.59 17.53
CA PRO A 346 -4.68 -8.74 18.31
C PRO A 346 -4.28 -10.11 17.74
N LEU A 347 -4.61 -11.15 18.52
CA LEU A 347 -4.95 -12.45 17.96
C LEU A 347 -6.41 -12.44 17.51
N ASN A 348 -6.64 -12.83 16.25
CA ASN A 348 -7.94 -12.88 15.58
C ASN A 348 -8.35 -14.35 15.39
N ALA A 349 -9.52 -14.74 15.88
CA ALA A 349 -9.98 -16.12 15.87
C ALA A 349 -11.42 -16.23 15.34
N TYR A 350 -11.56 -16.42 14.02
CA TYR A 350 -12.86 -16.67 13.38
C TYR A 350 -13.46 -17.99 13.87
N ASN A 351 -14.77 -17.98 14.16
CA ASN A 351 -15.55 -19.12 14.62
C ASN A 351 -15.00 -19.78 15.90
N LYS A 352 -14.56 -18.94 16.84
CA LYS A 352 -13.99 -19.36 18.12
C LYS A 352 -14.45 -18.45 19.24
N THR A 353 -14.59 -19.04 20.42
CA THR A 353 -14.93 -18.37 21.67
C THR A 353 -13.70 -17.78 22.37
N ALA A 354 -13.92 -16.88 23.34
CA ALA A 354 -12.84 -16.39 24.20
C ALA A 354 -12.13 -17.53 24.96
N ALA A 355 -12.87 -18.57 25.35
CA ALA A 355 -12.32 -19.74 26.06
C ALA A 355 -11.38 -20.56 25.16
N GLU A 356 -11.73 -20.75 23.89
CA GLU A 356 -10.86 -21.39 22.90
C GLU A 356 -9.61 -20.54 22.64
N VAL A 357 -9.74 -19.22 22.51
CA VAL A 357 -8.57 -18.33 22.37
C VAL A 357 -7.65 -18.42 23.58
N LYS A 358 -8.20 -18.44 24.80
CA LYS A 358 -7.40 -18.65 26.02
C LYS A 358 -6.66 -19.98 26.01
N THR A 359 -7.29 -21.04 25.50
CA THR A 359 -6.67 -22.36 25.35
C THR A 359 -5.54 -22.33 24.33
N ILE A 360 -5.73 -21.62 23.21
CA ILE A 360 -4.72 -21.45 22.15
C ILE A 360 -3.48 -20.71 22.68
N LEU A 361 -3.66 -19.69 23.52
CA LEU A 361 -2.54 -18.93 24.12
C LEU A 361 -1.92 -19.61 25.36
N ALA A 362 -2.56 -20.63 25.93
CA ALA A 362 -2.13 -21.25 27.18
C ALA A 362 -0.68 -21.79 27.15
N PRO A 363 -0.18 -22.43 26.08
CA PRO A 363 1.21 -22.87 26.02
C PRO A 363 2.21 -21.71 26.14
N PHE A 364 1.96 -20.61 25.43
CA PHE A 364 2.81 -19.42 25.51
C PHE A 364 2.74 -18.78 26.89
N VAL A 365 1.54 -18.61 27.45
CA VAL A 365 1.34 -18.09 28.81
C VAL A 365 2.06 -18.94 29.85
N ALA A 366 2.00 -20.26 29.76
CA ALA A 366 2.71 -21.15 30.69
C ALA A 366 4.23 -20.96 30.62
N ARG A 367 4.80 -20.65 29.44
CA ARG A 367 6.22 -20.33 29.30
C ARG A 367 6.58 -18.98 29.90
N LEU A 368 5.70 -17.97 29.78
CA LEU A 368 5.86 -16.68 30.46
C LEU A 368 5.85 -16.85 31.98
N ASP A 369 4.89 -17.62 32.51
CA ASP A 369 4.76 -17.90 33.94
C ASP A 369 6.00 -18.66 34.47
N ALA A 370 6.48 -19.67 33.75
CA ALA A 370 7.68 -20.42 34.12
C ALA A 370 8.95 -19.56 34.19
N LYS A 371 9.04 -18.55 33.31
CA LYS A 371 10.12 -17.54 33.31
C LYS A 371 9.85 -16.34 34.21
N LYS A 372 8.70 -16.32 34.91
CA LYS A 372 8.26 -15.22 35.78
C LYS A 372 8.21 -13.86 35.07
N VAL A 373 7.81 -13.87 33.79
CA VAL A 373 7.59 -12.64 33.02
C VAL A 373 6.38 -11.91 33.61
N ASN A 374 6.51 -10.61 33.88
CA ASN A 374 5.36 -9.76 34.17
C ASN A 374 4.69 -9.34 32.85
N TYR A 375 3.46 -9.82 32.62
CA TYR A 375 2.68 -9.54 31.42
C TYR A 375 1.22 -9.23 31.76
N THR A 376 0.54 -8.57 30.83
CA THR A 376 -0.92 -8.39 30.84
C THR A 376 -1.52 -9.17 29.69
N ALA A 377 -2.59 -9.92 29.94
CA ALA A 377 -3.34 -10.63 28.91
C ALA A 377 -4.84 -10.34 29.04
N SER A 378 -5.52 -10.15 27.91
CA SER A 378 -6.97 -10.03 27.85
C SER A 378 -7.53 -10.90 26.73
N TYR A 379 -8.74 -11.41 26.96
CA TYR A 379 -9.46 -12.29 26.05
C TYR A 379 -10.85 -11.71 25.82
N SER A 380 -11.33 -11.75 24.60
CA SER A 380 -12.62 -11.19 24.21
C SER A 380 -13.36 -12.12 23.26
N GLU A 381 -14.67 -11.93 23.18
CA GLU A 381 -15.58 -12.63 22.29
C GLU A 381 -16.64 -11.64 21.82
N PHE A 382 -16.96 -11.70 20.53
CA PHE A 382 -17.96 -10.86 19.90
C PHE A 382 -18.89 -11.69 19.03
N ASN A 383 -20.13 -11.24 18.87
CA ASN A 383 -21.13 -11.93 18.06
C ASN A 383 -20.95 -11.69 16.57
N THR A 384 -20.21 -10.65 16.21
CA THR A 384 -19.97 -10.25 14.83
C THR A 384 -18.51 -9.90 14.60
N TYR A 385 -18.02 -10.12 13.38
CA TYR A 385 -16.70 -9.65 12.97
C TYR A 385 -16.58 -8.13 13.05
N TYR A 386 -17.65 -7.38 12.81
CA TYR A 386 -17.66 -5.92 12.89
C TYR A 386 -17.30 -5.41 14.30
N GLU A 387 -17.90 -5.98 15.35
CA GLU A 387 -17.62 -5.61 16.75
C GLU A 387 -16.19 -5.98 17.16
N HIS A 388 -15.73 -7.18 16.76
CA HIS A 388 -14.34 -7.59 16.97
C HIS A 388 -13.36 -6.65 16.28
N TYR A 389 -13.63 -6.29 15.03
CA TYR A 389 -12.78 -5.39 14.27
C TYR A 389 -12.74 -3.99 14.90
N ASP A 390 -13.88 -3.43 15.29
CA ASP A 390 -13.95 -2.12 15.95
C ASP A 390 -13.21 -2.11 17.30
N LYS A 391 -13.24 -3.23 18.03
CA LYS A 391 -12.49 -3.37 19.29
C LYS A 391 -10.97 -3.20 19.09
N TYR A 392 -10.43 -3.77 18.02
CA TYR A 392 -8.98 -3.91 17.86
C TYR A 392 -8.36 -2.95 16.84
N PHE A 393 -9.12 -2.56 15.82
CA PHE A 393 -8.68 -1.68 14.73
C PHE A 393 -9.51 -0.39 14.62
N GLY A 394 -10.52 -0.22 15.48
CA GLY A 394 -11.36 0.97 15.53
C GLY A 394 -10.72 2.16 16.28
N PRO A 395 -11.49 3.24 16.51
CA PRO A 395 -12.92 3.34 16.24
C PRO A 395 -13.22 3.50 14.74
N LEU A 396 -14.14 2.69 14.23
CA LEU A 396 -14.67 2.81 12.88
C LEU A 396 -15.43 4.16 12.72
N PRO A 397 -15.38 4.79 11.53
CA PRO A 397 -14.87 4.26 10.26
C PRO A 397 -13.38 4.49 10.00
N LEU A 398 -12.70 5.29 10.83
CA LEU A 398 -11.32 5.70 10.55
C LEU A 398 -10.29 4.71 11.06
N GLY A 399 -10.53 4.13 12.24
CA GLY A 399 -9.56 3.32 12.96
C GLY A 399 -8.55 4.16 13.72
N ASN A 400 -7.46 3.51 14.14
CA ASN A 400 -6.42 4.10 14.98
C ASN A 400 -5.00 3.99 14.41
N ILE A 401 -4.84 3.47 13.19
CA ILE A 401 -3.53 3.26 12.57
C ILE A 401 -3.11 4.54 11.84
N GLN A 402 -2.03 5.15 12.31
CA GLN A 402 -1.51 6.39 11.73
C GLN A 402 -0.76 6.15 10.42
N VAL A 403 -0.79 7.15 9.54
CA VAL A 403 -0.03 7.19 8.29
C VAL A 403 1.15 8.16 8.36
N GLY A 404 2.14 7.92 7.51
CA GLY A 404 3.32 8.78 7.37
C GLY A 404 4.24 8.80 8.59
N ILE A 405 4.15 7.80 9.47
CA ILE A 405 4.95 7.70 10.69
C ILE A 405 6.24 6.90 10.52
N ALA A 406 6.48 6.29 9.36
CA ALA A 406 7.61 5.38 9.16
C ALA A 406 8.06 5.23 7.70
N GLN A 407 9.29 4.72 7.55
CA GLN A 407 9.83 4.11 6.34
C GLN A 407 9.85 2.59 6.48
N TYR A 408 9.59 1.90 5.38
CA TYR A 408 9.21 0.49 5.38
C TYR A 408 10.28 -0.40 4.75
N GLY A 409 10.46 -1.57 5.34
CA GLY A 409 11.03 -2.78 4.75
C GLY A 409 10.11 -3.96 5.06
N THR A 410 10.33 -5.10 4.44
CA THR A 410 9.47 -6.27 4.66
C THR A 410 10.15 -7.58 4.33
N ARG A 411 9.70 -8.65 4.97
CA ARG A 411 10.06 -10.01 4.60
C ARG A 411 8.94 -11.00 4.94
N LEU A 412 8.72 -11.96 4.04
CA LEU A 412 7.96 -13.16 4.38
C LEU A 412 8.88 -14.15 5.09
N ILE A 413 8.59 -14.46 6.34
CA ILE A 413 9.36 -15.40 7.16
C ILE A 413 8.78 -16.82 6.98
N PRO A 414 9.56 -17.76 6.41
CA PRO A 414 9.13 -19.15 6.27
C PRO A 414 8.80 -19.80 7.60
N ARG A 415 7.76 -20.65 7.60
CA ARG A 415 7.42 -21.48 8.77
C ARG A 415 8.60 -22.29 9.29
N SER A 416 9.46 -22.78 8.39
CA SER A 416 10.61 -23.61 8.70
C SER A 416 11.71 -22.91 9.51
N VAL A 417 11.70 -21.58 9.59
CA VAL A 417 12.76 -20.80 10.25
C VAL A 417 12.26 -19.90 11.37
N VAL A 418 10.95 -19.68 11.53
CA VAL A 418 10.41 -18.66 12.47
C VAL A 418 10.91 -18.82 13.92
N GLY A 419 11.08 -20.06 14.41
CA GLY A 419 11.62 -20.31 15.75
C GLY A 419 13.14 -20.15 15.88
N ASN A 420 13.86 -20.00 14.76
CA ASN A 420 15.33 -20.00 14.70
C ASN A 420 15.93 -18.66 14.24
N ILE A 421 15.13 -17.59 14.15
CA ILE A 421 15.57 -16.26 13.71
C ILE A 421 15.76 -15.26 14.87
N THR A 422 15.98 -15.75 16.09
CA THR A 422 16.16 -14.93 17.30
C THR A 422 17.22 -13.85 17.13
N GLU A 423 18.44 -14.25 16.73
CA GLU A 423 19.54 -13.30 16.52
C GLU A 423 19.23 -12.30 15.39
N THR A 424 18.46 -12.71 14.39
CA THR A 424 18.05 -11.85 13.28
C THR A 424 17.12 -10.74 13.74
N TRP A 425 15.98 -11.07 14.37
CA TRP A 425 15.04 -10.05 14.80
C TRP A 425 15.64 -9.20 15.92
N LYS A 426 16.44 -9.79 16.82
CA LYS A 426 17.11 -9.08 17.91
C LYS A 426 18.06 -8.01 17.37
N SER A 427 18.93 -8.39 16.43
CA SER A 427 19.85 -7.45 15.77
C SER A 427 19.12 -6.31 15.06
N ILE A 428 17.96 -6.60 14.46
CA ILE A 428 17.13 -5.61 13.76
C ILE A 428 16.50 -4.63 14.74
N VAL A 429 15.86 -5.10 15.82
CA VAL A 429 15.22 -4.19 16.80
C VAL A 429 16.23 -3.37 17.58
N GLU A 430 17.41 -3.91 17.88
CA GLU A 430 18.53 -3.16 18.49
C GLU A 430 19.08 -2.06 17.57
N LYS A 431 18.82 -2.15 16.26
CA LYS A 431 19.09 -1.07 15.29
C LYS A 431 17.95 -0.06 15.20
N GLY A 432 16.96 -0.11 16.09
CA GLY A 432 15.87 0.87 16.18
C GLY A 432 14.68 0.57 15.27
N VAL A 433 14.58 -0.64 14.74
CA VAL A 433 13.41 -1.07 13.97
C VAL A 433 12.30 -1.48 14.93
N THR A 434 11.06 -1.08 14.61
CA THR A 434 9.89 -1.75 15.16
C THR A 434 9.56 -2.93 14.25
N TRP A 435 9.57 -4.13 14.80
CA TRP A 435 9.14 -5.33 14.10
C TRP A 435 7.63 -5.44 14.20
N ILE A 436 6.92 -5.54 13.08
CA ILE A 436 5.48 -5.78 13.03
C ILE A 436 5.25 -7.06 12.25
N GLY A 437 4.74 -8.10 12.89
CA GLY A 437 4.52 -9.40 12.28
C GLY A 437 3.03 -9.75 12.20
N VAL A 438 2.62 -10.24 11.04
CA VAL A 438 1.33 -10.86 10.79
C VAL A 438 1.53 -12.37 10.70
N GLY A 439 1.24 -13.06 11.81
CA GLY A 439 1.21 -14.51 11.89
C GLY A 439 -0.02 -15.06 11.18
N THR A 440 0.14 -15.75 10.05
CA THR A 440 -0.98 -16.28 9.24
C THR A 440 -0.55 -17.50 8.43
N ASP A 441 -1.50 -18.38 8.10
CA ASP A 441 -1.28 -19.50 7.19
C ASP A 441 -2.30 -19.46 6.05
N VAL A 442 -1.79 -19.22 4.84
CA VAL A 442 -2.59 -19.17 3.61
C VAL A 442 -2.23 -20.30 2.63
N LYS A 443 -1.53 -21.34 3.08
CA LYS A 443 -1.02 -22.43 2.21
C LYS A 443 -2.12 -23.16 1.44
N ALA A 444 -3.32 -23.23 2.00
CA ALA A 444 -4.47 -23.95 1.44
C ALA A 444 -5.24 -23.14 0.38
N PHE A 445 -4.91 -21.86 0.18
CA PHE A 445 -5.67 -20.94 -0.66
C PHE A 445 -4.92 -20.55 -1.93
N GLY A 446 -5.70 -20.31 -2.99
CA GLY A 446 -5.17 -19.98 -4.30
C GLY A 446 -4.40 -21.13 -4.95
N SER A 447 -4.03 -20.91 -6.20
CA SER A 447 -3.18 -21.81 -6.98
C SER A 447 -2.40 -20.98 -8.01
N GLU A 448 -1.34 -21.55 -8.56
CA GLU A 448 -0.57 -20.93 -9.65
C GLU A 448 -1.43 -20.64 -10.89
N LYS A 449 -2.64 -21.21 -10.99
CA LYS A 449 -3.61 -20.95 -12.07
C LYS A 449 -4.54 -19.77 -11.77
N THR A 450 -4.82 -19.48 -10.50
CA THR A 450 -5.91 -18.56 -10.09
C THR A 450 -5.41 -17.22 -9.54
N THR A 451 -4.13 -17.15 -9.14
CA THR A 451 -3.51 -15.95 -8.56
C THR A 451 -2.03 -15.90 -8.90
N SER A 452 -1.50 -14.69 -9.05
CA SER A 452 -0.07 -14.41 -9.22
C SER A 452 0.63 -13.96 -7.93
N VAL A 453 -0.04 -14.05 -6.77
CA VAL A 453 0.57 -13.82 -5.46
C VAL A 453 1.90 -14.57 -5.37
N HIS A 454 2.92 -13.93 -4.81
CA HIS A 454 4.24 -14.54 -4.66
C HIS A 454 4.14 -15.91 -3.97
N PRO A 455 4.71 -16.99 -4.55
CA PRO A 455 4.61 -18.34 -3.97
C PRO A 455 5.14 -18.48 -2.52
N ALA A 456 6.02 -17.58 -2.08
CA ALA A 456 6.55 -17.55 -0.72
C ALA A 456 5.45 -17.39 0.33
N TRP A 457 4.34 -16.72 0.02
CA TRP A 457 3.18 -16.62 0.92
C TRP A 457 2.64 -17.97 1.38
N ARG A 458 2.74 -19.01 0.54
CA ARG A 458 2.23 -20.36 0.86
C ARG A 458 3.18 -21.18 1.73
N LYS A 459 4.39 -20.67 1.97
CA LYS A 459 5.43 -21.27 2.84
C LYS A 459 5.70 -20.43 4.08
N ALA A 460 5.37 -19.14 4.02
CA ALA A 460 5.52 -18.20 5.11
C ALA A 460 4.51 -18.47 6.24
N ILE A 461 4.91 -18.10 7.44
CA ILE A 461 4.00 -18.02 8.59
C ILE A 461 3.94 -16.62 9.18
N VAL A 462 4.95 -15.78 8.93
CA VAL A 462 4.92 -14.36 9.29
C VAL A 462 5.13 -13.54 8.03
N HIS A 463 4.22 -12.59 7.78
CA HIS A 463 4.57 -11.41 7.02
C HIS A 463 5.11 -10.36 7.99
N ALA A 464 6.40 -10.04 7.89
CA ALA A 464 7.07 -9.08 8.75
C ALA A 464 7.23 -7.73 8.03
N THR A 465 6.61 -6.70 8.57
CA THR A 465 6.79 -5.30 8.19
C THR A 465 7.77 -4.67 9.17
N LEU A 466 8.85 -4.11 8.63
CA LEU A 466 9.96 -3.52 9.38
C LEU A 466 9.87 -2.01 9.24
N THR A 467 9.76 -1.28 10.35
CA THR A 467 9.59 0.16 10.31
C THR A 467 10.71 0.90 11.02
N LEU A 468 11.20 1.96 10.38
CA LEU A 468 12.03 3.00 11.01
C LEU A 468 11.20 4.29 11.11
N PRO A 469 11.24 5.00 12.24
CA PRO A 469 10.36 6.14 12.48
C PRO A 469 10.65 7.31 11.53
N TRP A 470 9.59 8.02 11.16
CA TRP A 470 9.67 9.25 10.38
C TRP A 470 9.61 10.49 11.27
N ASN A 471 10.42 11.50 10.97
CA ASN A 471 10.37 12.80 11.64
C ASN A 471 10.07 13.92 10.64
N PHE A 472 8.90 14.54 10.77
CA PHE A 472 8.43 15.59 9.85
C PHE A 472 9.21 16.91 9.93
N THR A 473 9.92 17.16 11.04
CA THR A 473 10.69 18.40 11.24
C THR A 473 12.19 18.22 11.08
N ALA A 474 12.66 16.98 10.86
CA ALA A 474 14.06 16.68 10.61
C ALA A 474 14.53 17.22 9.24
N PRO A 475 15.82 17.55 9.10
CA PRO A 475 16.44 17.81 7.80
C PRO A 475 16.19 16.65 6.83
N TRP A 476 15.93 16.97 5.57
CA TRP A 476 15.64 15.96 4.54
C TRP A 476 16.75 14.93 4.32
N SER A 477 18.00 15.28 4.65
CA SER A 477 19.13 14.34 4.62
C SER A 477 18.92 13.13 5.53
N GLU A 478 18.26 13.29 6.68
CA GLU A 478 17.99 12.20 7.63
C GLU A 478 16.99 11.19 7.08
N ALA A 479 16.00 11.63 6.29
CA ALA A 479 15.06 10.74 5.60
C ALA A 479 15.79 9.82 4.61
N PHE A 480 16.80 10.34 3.89
CA PHE A 480 17.63 9.53 3.01
C PHE A 480 18.55 8.58 3.77
N GLU A 481 19.14 9.02 4.89
CA GLU A 481 19.96 8.16 5.76
C GLU A 481 19.13 7.00 6.33
N THR A 482 17.92 7.29 6.79
CA THR A 482 16.99 6.28 7.29
C THR A 482 16.56 5.32 6.18
N GLN A 483 16.29 5.81 4.96
CA GLN A 483 16.02 4.93 3.82
C GLN A 483 17.21 4.02 3.51
N ARG A 484 18.43 4.58 3.44
CA ARG A 484 19.64 3.79 3.19
C ARG A 484 19.88 2.76 4.28
N LYS A 485 19.62 3.11 5.53
CA LYS A 485 19.70 2.17 6.65
C LYS A 485 18.73 1.00 6.45
N MET A 486 17.48 1.27 6.04
CA MET A 486 16.53 0.21 5.71
C MET A 486 17.07 -0.69 4.59
N THR A 487 17.46 -0.10 3.46
CA THR A 487 17.88 -0.82 2.24
C THR A 487 19.20 -1.58 2.38
N ASP A 488 20.21 -0.94 2.98
CA ASP A 488 21.59 -1.42 2.95
C ASP A 488 22.02 -2.12 4.24
N VAL A 489 21.24 -2.00 5.32
CA VAL A 489 21.57 -2.61 6.62
C VAL A 489 20.47 -3.54 7.10
N ILE A 490 19.22 -3.08 7.19
CA ILE A 490 18.13 -3.86 7.80
C ILE A 490 17.67 -4.99 6.88
N THR A 491 17.28 -4.67 5.65
CA THR A 491 16.77 -5.66 4.68
C THR A 491 17.74 -6.82 4.45
N PRO A 492 19.07 -6.61 4.26
CA PRO A 492 20.01 -7.71 4.08
C PRO A 492 20.09 -8.67 5.27
N ILE A 493 19.91 -8.20 6.52
CA ILE A 493 19.96 -9.05 7.71
C ILE A 493 18.81 -10.07 7.68
N VAL A 494 17.59 -9.62 7.39
CA VAL A 494 16.41 -10.51 7.36
C VAL A 494 16.41 -11.40 6.11
N GLU A 495 16.90 -10.92 4.97
CA GLU A 495 17.05 -11.73 3.76
C GLU A 495 18.04 -12.87 3.94
N ALA A 496 19.19 -12.62 4.59
CA ALA A 496 20.19 -13.64 4.88
C ALA A 496 19.65 -14.78 5.76
N ALA A 497 18.73 -14.46 6.68
CA ALA A 497 18.07 -15.44 7.55
C ALA A 497 16.94 -16.22 6.85
N THR A 498 16.49 -15.77 5.67
CA THR A 498 15.33 -16.31 4.95
C THR A 498 15.61 -16.52 3.45
N PRO A 499 16.68 -17.25 3.09
CA PRO A 499 17.07 -17.43 1.69
C PRO A 499 15.96 -18.09 0.87
N GLY A 500 15.76 -17.62 -0.36
CA GLY A 500 14.72 -18.13 -1.26
C GLY A 500 13.29 -17.73 -0.90
N SER A 501 13.08 -16.94 0.16
CA SER A 501 11.79 -16.31 0.46
C SER A 501 11.56 -15.05 -0.39
N GLY A 502 10.39 -14.46 -0.22
CA GLY A 502 9.97 -13.21 -0.87
C GLY A 502 9.50 -12.16 0.13
N SER A 503 8.84 -11.15 -0.39
CA SER A 503 8.37 -9.97 0.33
C SER A 503 7.02 -9.51 -0.19
N TYR A 504 6.21 -8.90 0.69
CA TYR A 504 4.93 -8.34 0.28
C TYR A 504 5.11 -6.94 -0.32
N VAL A 505 4.86 -6.81 -1.61
CA VAL A 505 5.13 -5.58 -2.38
C VAL A 505 4.44 -4.32 -1.84
N ASN A 506 3.29 -4.44 -1.15
CA ASN A 506 2.53 -3.27 -0.73
C ASN A 506 3.12 -2.61 0.52
N GLU A 507 3.94 -3.31 1.31
CA GLU A 507 4.51 -2.82 2.57
C GLU A 507 6.03 -2.89 2.55
N ALA A 508 6.64 -2.45 1.45
CA ALA A 508 8.03 -2.73 1.16
C ALA A 508 8.94 -1.50 1.07
N ASP A 509 10.24 -1.80 1.04
CA ASP A 509 11.27 -0.85 0.66
C ASP A 509 11.17 -0.56 -0.85
N PHE A 510 10.88 0.69 -1.23
CA PHE A 510 10.82 1.09 -2.65
C PHE A 510 12.19 1.04 -3.34
N ASN A 511 13.29 0.95 -2.59
CA ASN A 511 14.65 0.75 -3.08
C ASN A 511 15.10 -0.72 -3.02
N GLN A 512 14.18 -1.66 -2.79
CA GLN A 512 14.47 -3.09 -2.74
C GLN A 512 15.36 -3.52 -3.92
N LYS A 513 16.54 -4.03 -3.59
CA LYS A 513 17.45 -4.63 -4.57
C LYS A 513 16.83 -5.94 -5.06
N ASN A 514 16.98 -6.24 -6.35
CA ASN A 514 16.41 -7.44 -6.98
C ASN A 514 14.88 -7.55 -6.79
N TRP A 515 14.17 -6.42 -6.76
CA TRP A 515 12.73 -6.35 -6.51
C TRP A 515 11.90 -7.28 -7.40
N GLN A 516 12.33 -7.58 -8.63
CA GLN A 516 11.63 -8.52 -9.49
C GLN A 516 11.45 -9.89 -8.83
N THR A 517 12.57 -10.45 -8.33
CA THR A 517 12.56 -11.74 -7.65
C THR A 517 11.95 -11.61 -6.26
N THR A 518 12.26 -10.54 -5.52
CA THR A 518 11.81 -10.38 -4.14
C THR A 518 10.29 -10.19 -4.03
N PHE A 519 9.65 -9.49 -4.97
CA PHE A 519 8.20 -9.25 -4.93
C PHE A 519 7.38 -10.23 -5.75
N TRP A 520 7.95 -10.79 -6.81
CA TRP A 520 7.18 -11.61 -7.75
C TRP A 520 7.74 -13.03 -7.91
N GLY A 521 8.99 -13.29 -7.53
CA GLY A 521 9.64 -14.59 -7.69
C GLY A 521 9.55 -15.10 -9.13
N ASP A 522 9.28 -16.41 -9.26
CA ASP A 522 9.16 -17.08 -10.56
C ASP A 522 7.99 -16.57 -11.42
N ASN A 523 7.01 -15.87 -10.82
CA ASN A 523 5.89 -15.30 -11.55
C ASN A 523 6.29 -14.10 -12.43
N TYR A 524 7.45 -13.48 -12.21
CA TYR A 524 7.81 -12.22 -12.86
C TYR A 524 7.77 -12.28 -14.39
N SER A 525 8.34 -13.33 -14.98
CA SER A 525 8.42 -13.48 -16.44
C SER A 525 7.03 -13.55 -17.09
N LYS A 526 6.12 -14.32 -16.49
CA LYS A 526 4.72 -14.45 -16.93
C LYS A 526 3.97 -13.14 -16.73
N LEU A 527 4.10 -12.51 -15.57
CA LEU A 527 3.52 -11.20 -15.26
C LEU A 527 3.96 -10.14 -16.28
N LEU A 528 5.24 -10.11 -16.64
CA LEU A 528 5.78 -9.19 -17.65
C LEU A 528 5.24 -9.48 -19.05
N SER A 529 5.06 -10.75 -19.42
CA SER A 529 4.44 -11.11 -20.71
C SER A 529 3.00 -10.60 -20.82
N ILE A 530 2.23 -10.70 -19.74
CA ILE A 530 0.84 -10.24 -19.66
C ILE A 530 0.80 -8.71 -19.68
N LYS A 531 1.71 -8.04 -18.96
CA LYS A 531 1.89 -6.59 -19.03
C LYS A 531 2.11 -6.13 -20.48
N LYS A 532 2.99 -6.79 -21.24
CA LYS A 532 3.25 -6.47 -22.65
C LYS A 532 2.04 -6.70 -23.56
N LYS A 533 1.18 -7.67 -23.24
CA LYS A 533 -0.07 -7.92 -23.98
C LYS A 533 -1.11 -6.83 -23.74
N TRP A 534 -1.35 -6.47 -22.48
CA TRP A 534 -2.45 -5.56 -22.09
C TRP A 534 -2.07 -4.08 -22.08
N ASP A 535 -0.77 -3.78 -21.97
CA ASP A 535 -0.21 -2.43 -22.04
C ASP A 535 1.11 -2.42 -22.83
N PRO A 536 1.06 -2.66 -24.16
CA PRO A 536 2.24 -2.71 -25.02
C PRO A 536 2.98 -1.36 -25.10
N SER A 537 2.28 -0.25 -24.87
CA SER A 537 2.85 1.10 -24.86
C SER A 537 3.39 1.51 -23.49
N SER A 538 3.26 0.65 -22.47
CA SER A 538 3.67 0.93 -21.09
C SER A 538 3.12 2.26 -20.56
N ILE A 539 1.85 2.57 -20.85
CA ILE A 539 1.21 3.80 -20.37
C ILE A 539 1.02 3.77 -18.85
N PHE A 540 0.79 2.59 -18.27
CA PHE A 540 0.68 2.41 -16.83
C PHE A 540 2.06 2.14 -16.23
N TYR A 541 2.36 2.83 -15.14
CA TYR A 541 3.63 2.77 -14.43
C TYR A 541 3.38 2.80 -12.93
N ALA A 542 4.09 1.92 -12.21
CA ALA A 542 4.19 1.90 -10.78
C ALA A 542 5.67 1.69 -10.41
N THR A 543 6.20 2.45 -9.46
CA THR A 543 7.52 2.22 -8.86
C THR A 543 7.65 0.76 -8.43
N VAL A 544 8.74 0.08 -8.82
CA VAL A 544 9.00 -1.35 -8.59
C VAL A 544 7.82 -2.29 -8.93
N GLY A 545 6.94 -1.84 -9.83
CA GLY A 545 5.87 -2.65 -10.41
C GLY A 545 6.36 -3.44 -11.62
N VAL A 546 5.60 -4.44 -12.03
CA VAL A 546 5.91 -5.27 -13.21
C VAL A 546 6.07 -4.40 -14.47
N GLY A 547 7.22 -4.50 -15.13
CA GLY A 547 7.55 -3.73 -16.34
C GLY A 547 7.97 -2.29 -16.08
N SER A 548 8.15 -1.88 -14.81
CA SER A 548 8.58 -0.53 -14.46
C SER A 548 10.01 -0.19 -14.90
N GLU A 549 10.85 -1.20 -15.12
CA GLU A 549 12.21 -1.09 -15.67
C GLU A 549 12.25 -0.51 -17.09
N ALA A 550 11.10 -0.45 -17.79
CA ALA A 550 10.98 0.23 -19.06
C ALA A 550 11.08 1.77 -18.93
N TRP A 551 11.06 2.30 -17.70
CA TRP A 551 11.05 3.73 -17.40
C TRP A 551 12.10 4.09 -16.34
N VAL A 552 12.63 5.30 -16.45
CA VAL A 552 13.46 5.98 -15.45
C VAL A 552 12.79 7.31 -15.11
N VAL A 553 12.60 7.57 -13.82
CA VAL A 553 12.14 8.87 -13.31
C VAL A 553 13.37 9.68 -12.94
N LYS A 554 13.57 10.83 -13.61
CA LYS A 554 14.69 11.74 -13.35
C LYS A 554 14.47 12.54 -12.07
N ASN A 555 15.52 13.22 -11.60
CA ASN A 555 15.47 14.06 -10.39
C ASN A 555 14.43 15.19 -10.45
N ASP A 556 14.13 15.70 -11.65
CA ASP A 556 13.06 16.69 -11.87
C ASP A 556 11.65 16.08 -11.89
N GLY A 557 11.54 14.75 -11.68
CA GLY A 557 10.31 13.98 -11.74
C GLY A 557 9.89 13.56 -13.15
N ARG A 558 10.63 13.94 -14.20
CA ARG A 558 10.31 13.59 -15.58
C ARG A 558 10.56 12.10 -15.83
N MET A 559 9.55 11.42 -16.38
CA MET A 559 9.62 10.00 -16.71
C MET A 559 10.07 9.80 -18.16
N CYS A 560 11.14 9.04 -18.37
CA CYS A 560 11.71 8.73 -19.67
C CYS A 560 11.93 7.24 -19.85
N ARG A 561 11.91 6.73 -21.07
CA ARG A 561 12.26 5.35 -21.36
C ARG A 561 13.66 5.05 -20.86
N ALA A 562 13.82 3.88 -20.22
CA ALA A 562 15.14 3.34 -19.94
C ALA A 562 15.90 3.13 -21.26
N LYS A 563 17.21 3.36 -21.24
CA LYS A 563 18.09 3.19 -22.41
C LYS A 563 18.40 1.72 -22.67
#